data_AF-A0A1B8F5B8-F1
#
_entry.id   AF-A0A1B8F5B8-F1
#
_cell.length_a   1.000
_cell.length_b   1.000
_cell.length_c   1.000
_cell.angle_alpha   90.00
_cell.angle_beta   90.00
_cell.angle_gamma   90.00
#
_symmetry.space_group_name_H-M   'P 1'
#
loop_
_entity.id
_entity.type
_entity.pdbx_description
1 polymer ?
#
loop_
_entity_poly.entity_id
_entity_poly.type
_entity_poly.pdbx_seq_one_letter_code
_entity_poly.pdbx_strand_id
1 'polypeptide(L)'
;MNGPMFGGFGGGGQQINGGDADAMAAVKNMQMIMESCPAKTVLSGTMGFALGGAFGLFMASMSYDTPLTPEGRAMGNLPLKEQLRKGFKDMGQRSLSSAKNFGKVGAIFAGTECCIEGYRAKNVLSNGIIAGCITGGVLAAPAGPQAAALGCGGFALFSAAIDSYMRQPKED
;
A
#
# COMPACT_ATOMS: atom_id res chain seq x y z
N MET A 1 19.12 11.98 -7.26
CA MET A 1 19.06 12.82 -6.04
C MET A 1 17.86 13.76 -6.13
N ASN A 2 16.71 13.25 -5.69
CA ASN A 2 15.49 13.94 -5.25
C ASN A 2 14.60 12.78 -4.80
N GLY A 3 14.83 12.32 -3.56
CA GLY A 3 14.10 11.18 -3.00
C GLY A 3 12.63 11.53 -2.82
N PRO A 4 11.72 10.54 -2.86
CA PRO A 4 10.34 10.78 -2.51
C PRO A 4 10.29 11.17 -1.03
N MET A 5 9.86 12.40 -0.76
CA MET A 5 9.33 12.83 0.52
C MET A 5 8.07 11.99 0.79
N PHE A 6 8.26 10.79 1.34
CA PHE A 6 7.19 10.06 2.00
C PHE A 6 6.84 10.86 3.25
N GLY A 7 5.86 11.75 3.09
CA GLY A 7 5.25 12.52 4.17
C GLY A 7 4.60 11.57 5.15
N GLY A 8 5.41 11.06 6.08
CA GLY A 8 4.97 10.31 7.23
C GLY A 8 4.09 11.17 8.12
N PHE A 9 2.94 10.60 8.44
CA PHE A 9 2.11 10.90 9.59
C PHE A 9 2.95 11.39 10.79
N GLY A 10 2.55 12.52 11.37
CA GLY A 10 3.43 13.36 12.19
C GLY A 10 3.93 12.76 13.50
N GLY A 11 5.03 13.34 13.99
CA GLY A 11 5.52 13.15 15.35
C GLY A 11 7.03 13.37 15.51
N GLY A 12 7.41 14.60 15.89
CA GLY A 12 8.68 14.88 16.58
C GLY A 12 9.92 15.03 15.69
N GLY A 13 10.37 16.28 15.52
CA GLY A 13 11.72 16.54 15.04
C GLY A 13 12.76 15.96 16.00
N GLN A 14 13.69 15.17 15.48
CA GLN A 14 14.88 14.79 16.22
C GLN A 14 16.10 15.21 15.41
N GLN A 15 16.57 16.41 15.74
CA GLN A 15 17.86 16.97 15.36
C GLN A 15 18.94 16.12 16.03
N ILE A 16 19.63 15.27 15.27
CA ILE A 16 20.74 14.44 15.78
C ILE A 16 22.03 15.26 15.71
N ASN A 17 22.68 15.38 16.87
CA ASN A 17 23.79 16.28 17.17
C ASN A 17 25.06 15.44 17.37
N GLY A 18 26.12 15.69 16.59
CA GLY A 18 27.51 15.68 17.06
C GLY A 18 28.20 14.34 17.35
N GLY A 19 27.75 13.22 16.79
CA GLY A 19 28.34 11.87 16.96
C GLY A 19 28.66 11.18 15.63
N ASP A 20 29.02 11.98 14.62
CA ASP A 20 28.49 11.82 13.27
C ASP A 20 29.26 10.89 12.32
N ALA A 21 30.39 10.28 12.67
CA ALA A 21 31.07 9.37 11.72
C ALA A 21 30.39 8.00 11.64
N ASP A 22 30.17 7.35 12.79
CA ASP A 22 29.54 6.03 12.87
C ASP A 22 28.03 6.11 12.66
N ALA A 23 27.38 7.19 13.12
CA ALA A 23 25.97 7.45 12.88
C ALA A 23 25.69 7.82 11.42
N MET A 24 26.53 8.63 10.76
CA MET A 24 26.37 8.92 9.33
C MET A 24 26.74 7.72 8.46
N ALA A 25 27.71 6.89 8.86
CA ALA A 25 28.00 5.62 8.19
C ALA A 25 26.84 4.62 8.35
N ALA A 26 26.23 4.55 9.53
CA ALA A 26 25.04 3.74 9.77
C ALA A 26 23.81 4.26 9.01
N VAL A 27 23.59 5.58 8.96
CA VAL A 27 22.52 6.20 8.18
C VAL A 27 22.76 6.03 6.69
N LYS A 28 24.00 6.14 6.21
CA LYS A 28 24.35 5.90 4.80
C LYS A 28 24.16 4.45 4.41
N ASN A 29 24.55 3.50 5.27
CA ASN A 29 24.28 2.08 5.08
C ASN A 29 22.78 1.79 5.13
N MET A 30 22.02 2.44 6.01
CA MET A 30 20.56 2.32 6.08
C MET A 30 19.87 2.96 4.87
N GLN A 31 20.36 4.09 4.37
CA GLN A 31 19.88 4.74 3.15
C GLN A 31 20.16 3.86 1.92
N MET A 32 21.36 3.28 1.83
CA MET A 32 21.69 2.33 0.76
C MET A 32 20.78 1.09 0.80
N ILE A 33 20.45 0.60 2.00
CA ILE A 33 19.49 -0.49 2.14
C ILE A 33 18.09 -0.02 1.74
N MET A 34 17.62 1.14 2.20
CA MET A 34 16.28 1.67 1.89
C MET A 34 16.10 2.12 0.44
N GLU A 35 17.17 2.45 -0.27
CA GLU A 35 17.15 2.76 -1.70
C GLU A 35 17.19 1.50 -2.58
N SER A 36 17.44 0.33 -2.00
CA SER A 36 17.42 -0.92 -2.76
C SER A 36 15.99 -1.31 -3.16
N CYS A 37 15.81 -1.79 -4.39
CA CYS A 37 14.49 -2.23 -4.88
C CYS A 37 13.82 -3.29 -4.00
N PRO A 38 14.55 -4.30 -3.45
CA PRO A 38 13.96 -5.24 -2.51
C PRO A 38 13.43 -4.55 -1.24
N ALA A 39 14.17 -3.60 -0.68
CA ALA A 39 13.73 -2.89 0.52
C ALA A 39 12.54 -1.96 0.23
N LYS A 40 12.55 -1.19 -0.86
CA LYS A 40 11.41 -0.37 -1.32
C LYS A 40 10.16 -1.23 -1.48
N THR A 41 10.30 -2.41 -2.08
CA THR A 41 9.20 -3.36 -2.32
C THR A 41 8.65 -3.92 -1.00
N VAL A 42 9.52 -4.33 -0.08
CA VAL A 42 9.09 -4.85 1.22
C VAL A 42 8.42 -3.74 2.05
N LEU A 43 9.01 -2.55 2.10
CA LEU A 43 8.49 -1.43 2.87
C LEU A 43 7.12 -0.97 2.35
N SER A 44 6.98 -0.78 1.04
CA SER A 44 5.70 -0.42 0.42
C SER A 44 4.67 -1.54 0.57
N GLY A 45 5.08 -2.81 0.46
CA GLY A 45 4.22 -3.96 0.67
C GLY A 45 3.71 -4.06 2.11
N THR A 46 4.56 -3.81 3.11
CA THR A 46 4.15 -3.82 4.53
C THR A 46 3.26 -2.64 4.87
N MET A 47 3.58 -1.45 4.35
CA MET A 47 2.72 -0.27 4.49
C MET A 47 1.34 -0.50 3.85
N GLY A 48 1.30 -1.04 2.63
CA GLY A 48 0.05 -1.41 1.96
C GLY A 48 -0.72 -2.48 2.72
N PHE A 49 -0.04 -3.48 3.28
CA PHE A 49 -0.65 -4.51 4.11
C PHE A 49 -1.28 -3.93 5.38
N ALA A 50 -0.57 -3.05 6.09
CA ALA A 50 -1.08 -2.40 7.30
C ALA A 50 -2.31 -1.54 7.00
N LEU A 51 -2.23 -0.69 5.97
CA LEU A 51 -3.35 0.16 5.54
C LEU A 51 -4.55 -0.68 5.08
N GLY A 52 -4.31 -1.74 4.31
CA GLY A 52 -5.37 -2.65 3.84
C GLY A 52 -5.99 -3.47 4.97
N GLY A 53 -5.23 -3.82 6.00
CA GLY A 53 -5.73 -4.51 7.19
C GLY A 53 -6.65 -3.61 8.03
N ALA A 54 -6.22 -2.36 8.27
CA ALA A 54 -7.04 -1.36 8.97
C ALA A 54 -8.32 -1.05 8.18
N PHE A 55 -8.19 -0.79 6.88
CA PHE A 55 -9.35 -0.54 6.01
C PHE A 55 -10.29 -1.75 5.92
N GLY A 56 -9.74 -2.96 5.82
CA GLY A 56 -10.52 -4.20 5.77
C GLY A 56 -11.25 -4.51 7.07
N LEU A 57 -10.64 -4.20 8.22
CA LEU A 57 -11.28 -4.34 9.52
C LEU A 57 -12.43 -3.33 9.69
N PHE A 58 -12.20 -2.08 9.26
CA PHE A 58 -13.22 -1.03 9.28
C PHE A 58 -14.42 -1.35 8.37
N MET A 59 -14.18 -1.85 7.16
CA MET A 59 -15.24 -2.30 6.27
C MET A 59 -15.98 -3.52 6.84
N ALA A 60 -15.27 -4.45 7.47
CA ALA A 60 -15.88 -5.60 8.11
C ALA A 60 -16.78 -5.19 9.29
N SER A 61 -16.38 -4.19 10.09
CA SER A 61 -17.23 -3.68 11.18
C SER A 61 -18.52 -3.03 10.66
N MET A 62 -18.45 -2.24 9.57
CA MET A 62 -19.66 -1.66 8.97
C MET A 62 -20.61 -2.71 8.39
N SER A 63 -20.08 -3.80 7.84
CA SER A 63 -20.91 -4.89 7.31
C SER A 63 -21.57 -5.76 8.38
N TYR A 64 -21.11 -5.67 9.64
CA TYR A 64 -21.67 -6.43 10.76
C TYR A 64 -22.92 -5.78 11.39
N ASP A 65 -23.14 -4.49 11.13
CA ASP A 65 -24.34 -3.74 11.58
C ASP A 65 -25.63 -4.10 10.79
N THR A 66 -25.58 -5.04 9.84
CA THR A 66 -26.74 -5.45 9.04
C THR A 66 -27.33 -6.81 9.49
N PRO A 67 -28.23 -6.86 10.50
CA PRO A 67 -28.80 -8.10 11.03
C PRO A 67 -29.80 -8.80 10.08
N LEU A 68 -30.02 -8.28 8.87
CA LEU A 68 -30.98 -8.81 7.88
C LEU A 68 -30.38 -9.79 6.88
N THR A 69 -29.06 -10.01 6.90
CA THR A 69 -28.42 -11.05 6.09
C THR A 69 -28.67 -12.44 6.70
N PRO A 70 -28.82 -13.49 5.87
CA PRO A 70 -29.00 -14.87 6.36
C PRO A 70 -27.86 -15.33 7.28
N GLU A 71 -26.65 -14.77 7.15
CA GLU A 71 -25.52 -14.98 8.06
C GLU A 71 -25.74 -14.38 9.45
N GLY A 72 -26.35 -13.20 9.57
CA GLY A 72 -26.67 -12.56 10.86
C GLY A 72 -27.71 -13.33 11.69
N ARG A 73 -28.68 -13.97 11.02
CA ARG A 73 -29.70 -14.81 11.68
C ARG A 73 -29.19 -16.19 12.09
N ALA A 74 -28.25 -16.76 11.34
CA ALA A 74 -27.57 -18.01 11.72
C ALA A 74 -26.66 -17.82 12.95
N MET A 75 -26.12 -16.61 13.13
CA MET A 75 -25.28 -16.23 14.26
C MET A 75 -26.06 -16.03 15.57
N GLY A 76 -27.31 -15.55 15.50
CA GLY A 76 -28.14 -15.26 16.68
C GLY A 76 -28.66 -16.47 17.47
N ASN A 77 -28.51 -17.69 16.93
CA ASN A 77 -28.96 -18.93 17.58
C ASN A 77 -27.82 -19.73 18.23
N LEU A 78 -26.57 -19.23 18.20
CA LEU A 78 -25.43 -19.83 18.89
C LEU A 78 -25.11 -19.05 20.18
N PRO A 79 -24.47 -19.68 21.19
CA PRO A 79 -24.04 -18.97 22.38
C PRO A 79 -23.16 -17.77 22.02
N LEU A 80 -23.34 -16.63 22.71
CA LEU A 80 -22.63 -15.36 22.47
C LEU A 80 -21.10 -15.53 22.30
N LYS A 81 -20.50 -16.48 23.03
CA LYS A 81 -19.08 -16.80 22.93
C LYS A 81 -18.68 -17.35 21.55
N GLU A 82 -19.54 -18.17 20.95
CA GLU A 82 -19.29 -18.82 19.66
C GLU A 82 -19.65 -17.89 18.49
N GLN A 83 -20.67 -17.05 18.68
CA GLN A 83 -21.02 -15.95 17.77
C GLN A 83 -19.88 -14.93 17.68
N LEU A 84 -19.34 -14.48 18.82
CA LEU A 84 -18.18 -13.59 18.86
C LEU A 84 -16.94 -14.27 18.25
N ARG A 85 -16.67 -15.53 18.60
CA ARG A 85 -15.51 -16.25 18.05
C ARG A 85 -15.58 -16.39 16.53
N LYS A 86 -16.76 -16.69 15.99
CA LYS A 86 -16.96 -16.85 14.55
C LYS A 86 -16.97 -15.50 13.84
N GLY A 87 -17.53 -14.46 14.46
CA GLY A 87 -17.50 -13.10 13.93
C GLY A 87 -16.11 -12.49 13.89
N PHE A 88 -15.33 -12.63 14.97
CA PHE A 88 -13.92 -12.22 14.96
C PHE A 88 -13.10 -12.98 13.92
N LYS A 89 -13.39 -14.27 13.72
CA LYS A 89 -12.72 -15.08 12.68
C LYS A 89 -13.06 -14.60 11.28
N ASP A 90 -14.33 -14.31 10.99
CA ASP A 90 -14.77 -13.80 9.68
C ASP A 90 -14.25 -12.37 9.42
N MET A 91 -14.39 -11.47 10.40
CA MET A 91 -13.82 -10.11 10.32
C MET A 91 -12.31 -10.15 10.08
N GLY A 92 -11.59 -11.01 10.79
CA GLY A 92 -10.15 -11.20 10.63
C GLY A 92 -9.78 -11.76 9.26
N GLN A 93 -10.55 -12.73 8.73
CA GLN A 93 -10.32 -13.26 7.39
C GLN A 93 -10.56 -12.23 6.29
N ARG A 94 -11.61 -11.41 6.41
CA ARG A 94 -11.89 -10.31 5.48
C ARG A 94 -10.81 -9.23 5.54
N SER A 95 -10.41 -8.81 6.74
CA SER A 95 -9.30 -7.88 6.95
C SER A 95 -7.98 -8.40 6.37
N LEU A 96 -7.64 -9.68 6.60
CA LEU A 96 -6.43 -10.30 6.04
C LEU A 96 -6.48 -10.40 4.52
N SER A 97 -7.64 -10.68 3.92
CA SER A 97 -7.80 -10.68 2.47
C SER A 97 -7.52 -9.29 1.88
N SER A 98 -8.11 -8.25 2.48
CA SER A 98 -7.86 -6.86 2.10
C SER A 98 -6.38 -6.49 2.27
N ALA A 99 -5.78 -6.78 3.43
CA ALA A 99 -4.37 -6.55 3.70
C ALA A 99 -3.46 -7.19 2.64
N LYS A 100 -3.72 -8.46 2.26
CA LYS A 100 -2.97 -9.15 1.21
C LYS A 100 -3.10 -8.46 -0.15
N ASN A 101 -4.29 -7.99 -0.50
CA ASN A 101 -4.51 -7.32 -1.79
C ASN A 101 -3.80 -5.96 -1.85
N PHE A 102 -3.91 -5.12 -0.82
CA PHE A 102 -3.21 -3.84 -0.77
C PHE A 102 -1.69 -4.00 -0.63
N GLY A 103 -1.23 -5.01 0.10
CA GLY A 103 0.20 -5.34 0.17
C GLY A 103 0.76 -5.77 -1.19
N LYS A 104 0.02 -6.58 -1.96
CA LYS A 104 0.40 -6.95 -3.33
C LYS A 104 0.48 -5.74 -4.26
N VAL A 105 -0.54 -4.86 -4.20
CA VAL A 105 -0.55 -3.62 -4.99
C VAL A 105 0.68 -2.76 -4.66
N GLY A 106 0.95 -2.51 -3.38
CA GLY A 106 2.08 -1.70 -2.93
C GLY A 106 3.42 -2.28 -3.36
N ALA A 107 3.60 -3.59 -3.17
CA ALA A 107 4.83 -4.29 -3.53
C ALA A 107 5.08 -4.26 -5.06
N ILE A 108 4.06 -4.58 -5.87
CA ILE A 108 4.22 -4.58 -7.34
C ILE A 108 4.45 -3.16 -7.85
N PHE A 109 3.75 -2.16 -7.33
CA PHE A 109 3.93 -0.77 -7.73
C PHE A 109 5.36 -0.28 -7.45
N ALA A 110 5.83 -0.36 -6.20
CA ALA A 110 7.16 0.12 -5.83
C ALA A 110 8.29 -0.71 -6.45
N GLY A 111 8.09 -2.03 -6.60
CA GLY A 111 9.04 -2.90 -7.27
C GLY A 111 9.19 -2.54 -8.75
N THR A 112 8.07 -2.35 -9.44
CA THR A 112 8.06 -1.99 -10.86
C THR A 112 8.65 -0.59 -11.08
N GLU A 113 8.28 0.38 -10.25
CA GLU A 113 8.87 1.72 -10.26
C GLU A 113 10.39 1.62 -10.10
N CYS A 114 10.88 0.93 -9.06
CA CYS A 114 12.31 0.83 -8.80
C CYS A 114 13.08 0.12 -9.93
N CYS A 115 12.51 -0.93 -10.53
CA CYS A 115 13.11 -1.59 -11.69
C CYS A 115 13.19 -0.65 -12.91
N ILE A 116 12.17 0.17 -13.15
CA ILE A 116 12.16 1.14 -14.26
C ILE A 116 13.15 2.27 -14.01
N GLU A 117 13.20 2.80 -12.79
CA GLU A 117 14.15 3.82 -12.36
C GLU A 117 15.59 3.32 -12.47
N GLY A 118 15.85 2.08 -12.03
CA GLY A 118 17.15 1.42 -12.16
C GLY A 118 17.58 1.22 -13.61
N TYR A 119 16.64 0.95 -14.53
CA TYR A 119 16.94 0.77 -15.95
C TYR A 119 17.10 2.10 -16.72
N ARG A 120 16.28 3.13 -16.43
CA ARG A 120 16.31 4.42 -17.15
C ARG A 120 17.17 5.50 -16.49
N ALA A 121 17.63 5.29 -15.26
CA ALA A 121 18.41 6.22 -14.44
C ALA A 121 17.81 7.63 -14.32
N LYS A 122 16.48 7.77 -14.49
CA LYS A 122 15.75 9.04 -14.44
C LYS A 122 14.42 8.83 -13.73
N ASN A 123 14.10 9.68 -12.76
CA ASN A 123 12.82 9.67 -12.04
C ASN A 123 11.92 10.78 -12.59
N VAL A 124 11.07 10.41 -13.54
CA VAL A 124 10.13 11.32 -14.22
C VAL A 124 8.70 10.85 -14.01
N LEU A 125 7.72 11.76 -14.12
CA LEU A 125 6.28 11.48 -13.95
C LEU A 125 5.81 10.25 -14.75
N SER A 126 6.36 10.03 -15.94
CA SER A 126 6.01 8.87 -16.77
C SER A 126 6.37 7.53 -16.13
N ASN A 127 7.36 7.46 -15.23
CA ASN A 127 7.73 6.21 -14.58
C ASN A 127 6.62 5.73 -13.63
N GLY A 128 6.02 6.63 -12.85
CA GLY A 128 4.88 6.33 -11.99
C GLY A 128 3.65 5.90 -12.79
N ILE A 129 3.38 6.55 -13.92
CA ILE A 129 2.27 6.19 -14.83
C ILE A 129 2.48 4.79 -15.43
N ILE A 130 3.68 4.49 -15.90
CA ILE A 130 4.00 3.18 -16.49
C ILE A 130 3.96 2.09 -15.41
N ALA A 131 4.55 2.35 -14.23
CA ALA A 131 4.49 1.42 -13.11
C ALA A 131 3.04 1.17 -12.65
N GLY A 132 2.21 2.22 -12.62
CA GLY A 132 0.79 2.14 -12.36
C GLY A 132 0.07 1.26 -13.38
N CYS A 133 0.27 1.52 -14.68
CA CYS A 133 -0.32 0.71 -15.75
C CYS A 133 0.07 -0.77 -15.64
N ILE A 134 1.36 -1.06 -15.45
CA ILE A 134 1.85 -2.44 -15.32
C ILE A 134 1.23 -3.10 -14.09
N THR A 135 1.21 -2.42 -12.95
CA THR A 135 0.64 -2.94 -11.71
C THR A 135 -0.85 -3.26 -11.88
N GLY A 136 -1.63 -2.31 -12.40
CA GLY A 136 -3.06 -2.50 -12.63
C GLY A 136 -3.37 -3.56 -13.68
N GLY A 137 -2.57 -3.60 -14.76
CA GLY A 137 -2.72 -4.60 -15.82
C GLY A 137 -2.40 -6.01 -15.35
N VAL A 138 -1.30 -6.20 -14.60
CA VAL A 138 -0.90 -7.51 -14.06
C VAL A 138 -1.90 -8.01 -13.03
N LEU A 139 -2.40 -7.13 -12.14
CA LEU A 139 -3.38 -7.52 -11.13
C LEU A 139 -4.74 -7.88 -11.72
N ALA A 140 -5.15 -7.22 -12.80
CA ALA A 140 -6.42 -7.49 -13.47
C ALA A 140 -6.32 -8.54 -14.60
N ALA A 141 -5.11 -8.98 -14.97
CA ALA A 141 -4.90 -9.99 -16.01
C ALA A 141 -5.69 -11.30 -15.80
N PRO A 142 -5.83 -11.85 -14.57
CA PRO A 142 -6.64 -13.06 -14.35
C PRO A 142 -8.13 -12.87 -14.65
N ALA A 143 -8.63 -11.64 -14.65
CA ALA A 143 -10.02 -11.31 -14.96
C ALA A 143 -10.24 -11.07 -16.48
N GLY A 144 -9.22 -11.25 -17.31
CA GLY A 144 -9.29 -11.15 -18.76
C GLY A 144 -8.66 -9.87 -19.35
N PRO A 145 -8.52 -9.78 -20.68
CA PRO A 145 -7.80 -8.70 -21.35
C PRO A 145 -8.49 -7.34 -21.23
N GLN A 146 -9.83 -7.31 -21.20
CA GLN A 146 -10.58 -6.07 -20.99
C GLN A 146 -10.38 -5.53 -19.58
N ALA A 147 -10.38 -6.40 -18.57
CA ALA A 147 -10.10 -6.04 -17.19
C ALA A 147 -8.64 -5.55 -17.04
N ALA A 148 -7.68 -6.18 -17.71
CA ALA A 148 -6.29 -5.72 -17.74
C ALA A 148 -6.14 -4.32 -18.36
N ALA A 149 -6.83 -4.03 -19.46
CA ALA A 149 -6.81 -2.72 -20.10
C ALA A 149 -7.42 -1.63 -19.18
N LEU A 150 -8.56 -1.92 -18.57
CA LEU A 150 -9.19 -1.03 -17.60
C LEU A 150 -8.34 -0.85 -16.35
N GLY A 151 -7.72 -1.92 -15.84
CA GLY A 151 -6.80 -1.89 -14.71
C GLY A 151 -5.57 -1.04 -14.99
N CYS A 152 -4.95 -1.21 -16.16
CA CYS A 152 -3.84 -0.36 -16.59
C CYS A 152 -4.26 1.11 -16.66
N GLY A 153 -5.37 1.43 -17.34
CA GLY A 153 -5.85 2.80 -17.47
C GLY A 153 -6.17 3.45 -16.12
N GLY A 154 -6.89 2.74 -15.25
CA GLY A 154 -7.28 3.24 -13.93
C GLY A 154 -6.08 3.50 -13.02
N PHE A 155 -5.14 2.55 -12.92
CA PHE A 155 -3.94 2.73 -12.10
C PHE A 155 -2.98 3.77 -12.69
N ALA A 156 -2.84 3.84 -14.02
CA ALA A 156 -2.05 4.87 -14.68
C ALA A 156 -2.58 6.28 -14.38
N LEU A 157 -3.90 6.47 -14.48
CA LEU A 157 -4.54 7.74 -14.16
C LEU A 157 -4.41 8.10 -12.68
N PHE A 158 -4.61 7.14 -11.78
CA PHE A 158 -4.44 7.37 -10.35
C PHE A 158 -2.99 7.76 -10.01
N SER A 159 -2.00 7.04 -10.57
CA SER A 159 -0.59 7.38 -10.40
C SER A 159 -0.27 8.77 -10.95
N ALA A 160 -0.77 9.12 -12.14
CA ALA A 160 -0.60 10.46 -12.71
C ALA A 160 -1.18 11.55 -11.78
N ALA A 161 -2.39 11.34 -11.26
CA ALA A 161 -3.05 12.31 -10.37
C ALA A 161 -2.26 12.52 -9.08
N ILE A 162 -1.82 11.42 -8.44
CA ILE A 162 -1.05 11.49 -7.19
C ILE A 162 0.32 12.14 -7.43
N ASP A 163 1.03 11.75 -8.48
CA ASP A 163 2.33 12.34 -8.81
C ASP A 163 2.23 13.82 -9.22
N SER A 164 1.13 14.22 -9.87
CA SER A 164 0.84 15.63 -10.15
C SER A 164 0.55 16.39 -8.86
N TYR A 165 -0.25 15.83 -7.95
CA TYR A 165 -0.58 16.44 -6.66
C TYR A 165 0.67 16.62 -5.78
N MET A 166 1.52 15.59 -5.65
CA MET A 166 2.75 15.67 -4.84
C MET A 166 3.80 16.64 -5.40
N ARG A 167 3.71 16.98 -6.69
CA ARG A 167 4.62 17.94 -7.36
C ARG A 167 4.10 19.38 -7.36
N GLN A 168 2.87 19.63 -6.92
CA GLN A 168 2.37 21.00 -6.77
C GLN A 168 3.17 21.71 -5.66
N PRO A 169 3.64 22.96 -5.90
CA PRO A 169 4.20 23.75 -4.82
C PRO A 169 3.12 23.94 -3.75
N LYS A 170 3.48 23.74 -2.48
CA LYS A 170 2.60 24.10 -1.37
C LYS A 170 2.55 25.63 -1.36
N GLU A 171 1.41 26.20 -1.69
CA GLU A 171 1.16 27.63 -1.45
C GLU A 171 1.09 27.80 0.08
N ASP A 172 2.00 28.60 0.64
CA ASP A 172 2.01 29.01 2.05
C ASP A 172 0.90 30.06 2.33
#